data_AF-A0A7J8EJI4-F1
#
_entry.id   AF-A0A7J8EJI4-F1
#
_cell.length_a   1.000
_cell.length_b   1.000
_cell.length_c   1.000
_cell.angle_alpha   90.00
_cell.angle_beta   90.00
_cell.angle_gamma   90.00
#
_symmetry.space_group_name_H-M   'P 1'
#
loop_
_entity.id
_entity.type
_entity.pdbx_description
1 polymer ?
#
loop_
_entity_poly.entity_id
_entity_poly.type
_entity_poly.pdbx_seq_one_letter_code
_entity_poly.pdbx_strand_id
1 'polypeptide(L)'
;MDEKSNKLLLALVMLFLFAVIVLQYVCPGTECQLLRLQAFSSPMPDPYRSEDESSSRFMPHYNFSHGDLLRKIDFDIKGDDLIVFLHIQKTGGTTFGRHLVRNIQLEQPCECRVGQKKCTCLRPGKRETWLFSRFSTGWSCGLHADWTELTSCVPVVVDGKRDARLRPSS
;
A
#
# COMPACT_ATOMS: atom_id res chain seq x y z
N MET A 1 66.68 -16.45 -13.45
CA MET A 1 65.68 -16.93 -12.47
C MET A 1 64.31 -16.27 -12.72
N ASP A 2 64.04 -15.90 -13.98
CA ASP A 2 63.12 -14.78 -14.29
C ASP A 2 61.83 -15.23 -14.99
N GLU A 3 61.86 -16.32 -15.76
CA GLU A 3 60.69 -16.74 -16.52
C GLU A 3 59.57 -17.36 -15.65
N LYS A 4 59.94 -18.18 -14.66
CA LYS A 4 58.97 -18.76 -13.71
C LYS A 4 58.37 -17.68 -12.79
N SER A 5 59.19 -16.71 -12.39
CA SER A 5 58.75 -15.57 -11.57
C SER A 5 57.77 -14.68 -12.36
N ASN A 6 58.08 -14.38 -13.62
CA ASN A 6 57.19 -13.61 -14.48
C ASN A 6 55.88 -14.33 -14.79
N LYS A 7 55.90 -15.65 -15.05
CA LYS A 7 54.66 -16.43 -15.24
C LYS A 7 53.81 -16.47 -13.98
N LEU A 8 54.43 -16.59 -12.80
CA LEU A 8 53.73 -16.55 -11.52
C LEU A 8 53.13 -15.15 -11.25
N LEU A 9 53.88 -14.10 -11.53
CA LEU A 9 53.42 -12.72 -11.41
C LEU A 9 52.21 -12.46 -12.34
N LEU A 10 52.28 -12.93 -13.59
CA LEU A 10 51.21 -12.77 -14.57
C LEU A 10 49.94 -13.52 -14.13
N ALA A 11 50.09 -14.73 -13.56
CA ALA A 11 48.98 -15.49 -13.01
C ALA A 11 48.30 -14.76 -11.82
N LEU A 12 49.10 -14.16 -10.93
CA LEU A 12 48.58 -13.39 -9.79
C LEU A 12 47.85 -12.11 -10.24
N VAL A 13 48.37 -11.41 -11.25
CA VAL A 13 47.71 -10.24 -11.84
C VAL A 13 46.38 -10.63 -12.50
N MET A 14 46.36 -11.72 -13.25
CA MET A 14 45.13 -12.22 -13.89
C MET A 14 44.07 -12.64 -12.86
N LEU A 15 44.48 -13.28 -11.75
CA LEU A 15 43.59 -13.64 -10.65
C LEU A 15 42.99 -12.40 -9.98
N PHE A 16 43.81 -11.37 -9.76
CA PHE A 16 43.36 -10.10 -9.19
C PHE A 16 42.35 -9.40 -10.10
N LEU A 17 42.63 -9.31 -11.40
CA LEU A 17 41.70 -8.70 -12.37
C LEU A 17 40.37 -9.47 -12.45
N PHE A 18 40.42 -10.81 -12.46
CA PHE A 18 39.21 -11.64 -12.44
C PHE A 18 38.38 -11.39 -11.17
N ALA A 19 39.02 -11.31 -10.00
CA ALA A 19 38.34 -11.01 -8.74
C ALA A 19 37.66 -9.63 -8.77
N VAL A 20 38.33 -8.61 -9.33
CA VAL A 20 37.74 -7.26 -9.49
C VAL A 20 36.52 -7.27 -10.41
N ILE A 21 36.58 -7.98 -11.54
CA ILE A 21 35.45 -8.09 -12.49
C ILE A 21 34.26 -8.81 -11.83
N VAL A 22 34.52 -9.92 -11.11
CA VAL A 22 33.46 -10.63 -10.37
C VAL A 22 32.85 -9.72 -9.30
N LEU A 23 33.66 -8.95 -8.58
CA LEU A 23 33.18 -8.02 -7.56
C LEU A 23 32.31 -6.90 -8.16
N GLN A 24 32.70 -6.34 -9.32
CA GLN A 24 31.91 -5.35 -10.05
C GLN A 24 30.59 -5.94 -10.58
N TYR A 25 30.57 -7.22 -10.95
CA TYR A 25 29.36 -7.88 -11.44
C TYR A 25 28.37 -8.22 -10.30
N VAL A 26 28.88 -8.66 -9.15
CA VAL A 26 28.05 -9.01 -7.99
C VAL A 26 27.52 -7.76 -7.28
N CYS A 27 28.25 -6.64 -7.34
CA CYS A 27 27.83 -5.35 -6.76
C CYS A 27 27.73 -4.26 -7.82
N PRO A 28 26.58 -4.14 -8.52
CA PRO A 28 26.35 -3.09 -9.50
C PRO A 28 25.92 -1.81 -8.76
N GLY A 29 26.89 -1.02 -8.31
CA GLY A 29 26.63 0.27 -7.65
C GLY A 29 27.35 0.46 -6.33
N THR A 30 27.37 1.71 -5.86
CA THR A 30 28.24 2.35 -4.86
C THR A 30 28.26 1.78 -3.43
N GLU A 31 27.77 0.56 -3.20
CA GLU A 31 27.58 -0.04 -1.86
C GLU A 31 28.74 -0.98 -1.45
N CYS A 32 29.93 -0.86 -2.05
CA CYS A 32 31.13 -1.57 -1.60
C CYS A 32 32.24 -0.59 -1.24
N GLN A 33 32.32 -0.22 0.04
CA GLN A 33 33.27 0.76 0.57
C GLN A 33 34.72 0.25 0.73
N LEU A 34 35.04 -0.99 0.34
CA LEU A 34 36.32 -1.62 0.70
C LEU A 34 37.52 -1.27 -0.21
N LEU A 35 37.35 -0.44 -1.26
CA LEU A 35 38.42 -0.13 -2.23
C LEU A 35 38.72 1.38 -2.41
N ARG A 36 38.32 2.25 -1.48
CA ARG A 36 38.63 3.69 -1.56
C ARG A 36 40.05 4.02 -1.09
N LEU A 37 41.05 3.41 -1.73
CA LEU A 37 42.42 3.93 -1.77
C LEU A 37 42.59 4.60 -3.15
N GLN A 38 42.56 5.94 -3.13
CA GLN A 38 42.87 6.87 -4.22
C GLN A 38 41.84 6.96 -5.37
N ALA A 39 40.85 7.83 -5.17
CA ALA A 39 40.50 8.82 -6.18
C ALA A 39 40.32 10.17 -5.47
N PHE A 40 41.39 10.96 -5.48
CA PHE A 40 41.34 12.40 -5.27
C PHE A 40 40.58 13.03 -6.44
N SER A 41 39.26 12.95 -6.38
CA SER A 41 38.37 13.88 -7.07
C SER A 41 37.30 14.25 -6.06
N SER A 42 37.50 15.41 -5.45
CA SER A 42 36.45 16.08 -4.69
C SER A 42 35.19 16.12 -5.56
N PRO A 43 34.08 15.46 -5.18
CA PRO A 43 32.80 15.89 -5.71
C PRO A 43 32.64 17.32 -5.20
N MET A 44 32.42 18.26 -6.10
CA MET A 44 31.91 19.59 -5.75
C MET A 44 30.84 19.38 -4.65
N PRO A 45 30.99 19.98 -3.45
CA PRO A 45 29.98 19.83 -2.42
C PRO A 45 28.68 20.34 -3.02
N ASP A 46 27.70 19.45 -3.21
CA ASP A 46 26.35 19.87 -3.55
C ASP A 46 25.89 20.80 -2.42
N PRO A 47 25.69 22.11 -2.69
CA PRO A 47 25.35 23.09 -1.66
C PRO A 47 24.04 22.77 -0.92
N TYR A 48 23.22 21.85 -1.46
CA TYR A 48 21.94 21.45 -0.88
C TYR A 48 22.01 20.18 -0.02
N ARG A 49 23.12 19.44 -0.02
CA ARG A 49 23.26 18.17 0.72
C ARG A 49 23.20 18.35 2.25
N SER A 50 23.52 19.54 2.77
CA SER A 50 23.40 19.85 4.20
C SER A 50 21.94 20.01 4.67
N GLU A 51 21.01 20.34 3.77
CA GLU A 51 19.60 20.52 4.14
C GLU A 51 18.87 19.16 4.24
N ASP A 52 19.24 18.19 3.40
CA ASP A 52 18.67 16.83 3.40
C ASP A 52 19.12 15.97 4.60
N GLU A 53 20.32 16.20 5.15
CA GLU A 53 20.80 15.48 6.35
C GLU A 53 20.28 16.09 7.67
N SER A 54 19.76 17.33 7.62
CA SER A 54 19.21 18.04 8.78
C SER A 54 17.70 17.83 8.97
N SER A 55 16.97 17.55 7.89
CA SER A 55 15.51 17.40 7.90
C SER A 55 15.02 16.03 8.40
N SER A 56 15.91 15.05 8.53
CA SER A 56 15.57 13.68 8.94
C SER A 56 15.54 13.43 10.45
N ARG A 57 15.78 14.43 11.31
CA ARG A 57 15.98 14.19 12.76
C ARG A 57 14.96 14.72 13.76
N PHE A 58 13.88 15.36 13.33
CA PHE A 58 12.75 15.65 14.23
C PHE A 58 11.42 15.50 13.49
N MET A 59 10.89 14.27 13.43
CA MET A 59 9.44 14.10 13.34
C MET A 59 8.89 14.15 14.77
N PRO A 60 8.21 15.23 15.19
CA PRO A 60 7.55 15.26 16.49
C PRO A 60 6.52 14.13 16.54
N HIS A 61 6.73 13.16 17.43
CA HIS A 61 5.74 12.13 17.70
C HIS A 61 4.70 12.69 18.66
N TYR A 62 3.46 12.79 18.19
CA TYR A 62 2.34 13.12 19.05
C TYR A 62 2.13 12.01 20.08
N ASN A 63 1.89 12.37 21.34
CA ASN A 63 1.66 11.41 22.41
C ASN A 63 0.20 10.93 22.37
N PHE A 64 -0.02 9.85 21.62
CA PHE A 64 -1.32 9.19 21.52
C PHE A 64 -1.62 8.37 22.77
N SER A 65 -2.87 8.38 23.24
CA SER A 65 -3.30 7.47 24.29
C SER A 65 -3.39 6.03 23.75
N HIS A 66 -3.38 5.03 24.64
CA HIS A 66 -3.65 3.64 24.24
C HIS A 66 -5.02 3.51 23.54
N GLY A 67 -5.98 4.33 23.96
CA GLY A 67 -7.31 4.43 23.36
C GLY A 67 -7.32 5.09 21.98
N ASP A 68 -6.26 5.77 21.54
CA ASP A 68 -6.12 6.31 20.17
C ASP A 68 -5.49 5.30 19.22
N LEU A 69 -4.60 4.45 19.73
CA LEU A 69 -3.84 3.48 18.94
C LEU A 69 -4.61 2.17 18.75
N LEU A 70 -5.26 1.67 19.80
CA LEU A 70 -5.95 0.38 19.74
C LEU A 70 -7.37 0.55 19.17
N ARG A 71 -7.53 0.25 17.87
CA ARG A 71 -8.85 0.13 17.21
C ARG A 71 -9.22 -1.35 17.07
N LYS A 72 -9.72 -1.95 18.15
CA LYS A 72 -10.29 -3.30 18.12
C LYS A 72 -11.82 -3.20 18.02
N ILE A 73 -12.37 -3.56 16.87
CA ILE A 73 -13.81 -3.64 16.62
C ILE A 73 -14.16 -5.12 16.43
N ASP A 74 -15.13 -5.61 17.19
CA ASP A 74 -15.72 -6.92 16.96
C ASP A 74 -16.78 -6.78 15.87
N PHE A 75 -16.36 -6.99 14.62
CA PHE A 75 -17.22 -6.76 13.45
C PHE A 75 -18.10 -7.98 13.19
N ASP A 76 -19.41 -7.82 13.38
CA ASP A 76 -20.39 -8.86 13.09
C ASP A 76 -20.93 -8.71 11.66
N ILE A 77 -20.40 -9.53 10.73
CA ILE A 77 -20.87 -9.59 9.35
C ILE A 77 -22.24 -10.30 9.20
N LYS A 78 -22.83 -10.90 10.23
CA LYS A 78 -24.19 -11.50 10.22
C LYS A 78 -25.25 -10.64 10.93
N GLY A 79 -24.83 -9.76 11.83
CA GLY A 79 -25.62 -8.71 12.49
C GLY A 79 -26.02 -7.56 11.57
N ASP A 80 -25.77 -6.32 12.02
CA ASP A 80 -26.16 -5.07 11.32
C ASP A 80 -24.98 -4.14 11.02
N ASP A 81 -23.75 -4.55 11.34
CA ASP A 81 -22.56 -3.72 11.19
C ASP A 81 -22.26 -3.39 9.73
N LEU A 82 -21.91 -2.12 9.46
CA LEU A 82 -21.66 -1.62 8.11
C LEU A 82 -20.30 -0.93 8.06
N ILE A 83 -19.44 -1.39 7.15
CA ILE A 83 -18.20 -0.66 6.83
C ILE A 83 -18.50 0.40 5.78
N VAL A 84 -18.16 1.66 6.07
CA VAL A 84 -18.26 2.77 5.11
C VAL A 84 -16.86 3.18 4.66
N PHE A 85 -16.55 3.00 3.39
CA PHE A 85 -15.26 3.41 2.82
C PHE A 85 -15.37 4.79 2.15
N LEU A 86 -14.89 5.82 2.86
CA LEU A 86 -14.71 7.18 2.34
C LEU A 86 -13.49 7.22 1.39
N HIS A 87 -13.75 7.41 0.11
CA HIS A 87 -12.71 7.39 -0.93
C HIS A 87 -12.26 8.80 -1.34
N ILE A 88 -11.21 9.29 -0.69
CA ILE A 88 -10.53 10.54 -1.05
C ILE A 88 -9.81 10.38 -2.39
N GLN A 89 -9.83 11.40 -3.23
CA GLN A 89 -9.20 11.34 -4.54
C GLN A 89 -7.67 11.15 -4.44
N LYS A 90 -7.12 10.37 -5.37
CA LYS A 90 -5.67 10.15 -5.55
C LYS A 90 -4.93 9.52 -4.35
N THR A 91 -5.64 8.97 -3.37
CA THR A 91 -5.05 8.27 -2.21
C THR A 91 -4.89 6.75 -2.41
N GLY A 92 -4.88 6.27 -3.66
CA GLY A 92 -4.85 4.83 -3.93
C GLY A 92 -6.15 4.08 -3.60
N GLY A 93 -7.23 4.79 -3.27
CA GLY A 93 -8.51 4.17 -2.87
C GLY A 93 -9.18 3.30 -3.94
N THR A 94 -8.77 3.40 -5.21
CA THR A 94 -9.18 2.43 -6.24
C THR A 94 -8.57 1.05 -5.99
N THR A 95 -7.31 0.97 -5.60
CA THR A 95 -6.65 -0.31 -5.27
C THR A 95 -7.22 -0.87 -3.96
N PHE A 96 -7.27 -0.03 -2.92
CA PHE A 96 -7.81 -0.42 -1.63
C PHE A 96 -9.28 -0.89 -1.73
N GLY A 97 -10.12 -0.13 -2.44
CA GLY A 97 -11.52 -0.50 -2.65
C GLY A 97 -11.68 -1.82 -3.41
N ARG A 98 -10.79 -2.16 -4.36
CA ARG A 98 -10.82 -3.47 -5.03
C ARG A 98 -10.48 -4.60 -4.06
N HIS A 99 -9.52 -4.39 -3.16
CA HIS A 99 -9.18 -5.37 -2.13
C HIS A 99 -10.37 -5.65 -1.21
N LEU A 100 -11.14 -4.61 -0.82
CA LEU A 100 -12.33 -4.79 0.02
C LEU A 100 -13.38 -5.73 -0.60
N VAL A 101 -13.55 -5.70 -1.93
CA VAL A 101 -14.58 -6.50 -2.62
C VAL A 101 -14.06 -7.82 -3.20
N ARG A 102 -12.75 -8.04 -3.28
CA ARG A 102 -12.16 -9.24 -3.92
C ARG A 102 -11.19 -10.04 -3.05
N ASN A 103 -10.59 -9.43 -2.02
CA ASN A 103 -9.44 -10.01 -1.31
C ASN A 103 -9.67 -10.18 0.20
N ILE A 104 -10.90 -10.05 0.68
CA ILE A 104 -11.26 -10.42 2.06
C ILE A 104 -11.74 -11.86 2.07
N GLN A 105 -11.22 -12.66 2.99
CA GLN A 105 -11.68 -14.02 3.22
C GLN A 105 -13.00 -13.99 3.99
N LEU A 106 -14.10 -14.30 3.30
CA LEU A 106 -15.46 -14.26 3.84
C LEU A 106 -16.13 -15.61 3.65
N GLU A 107 -17.07 -15.96 4.54
CA GLU A 107 -17.95 -17.11 4.36
C GLU A 107 -18.75 -17.01 3.05
N GLN A 108 -19.26 -15.80 2.76
CA GLN A 108 -19.91 -15.47 1.50
C GLN A 108 -19.14 -14.32 0.80
N PRO A 109 -18.44 -14.57 -0.31
CA PRO A 109 -17.69 -13.54 -1.03
C PRO A 109 -18.62 -12.58 -1.79
N CYS A 110 -18.12 -11.40 -2.15
CA CYS A 110 -18.85 -10.48 -3.01
C CYS A 110 -18.97 -11.02 -4.45
N GLU A 111 -20.12 -10.86 -5.07
CA GLU A 111 -20.33 -11.21 -6.47
C GLU A 111 -19.94 -10.05 -7.40
N CYS A 112 -18.81 -10.20 -8.09
CA CYS A 112 -18.34 -9.22 -9.07
C CYS A 112 -18.51 -9.76 -10.50
N ARG A 113 -19.45 -9.20 -11.27
CA ARG A 113 -19.66 -9.60 -12.68
C ARG A 113 -18.67 -8.89 -13.61
N VAL A 114 -18.15 -9.61 -14.61
CA VAL A 114 -17.26 -9.04 -15.63
C VAL A 114 -18.02 -7.95 -16.39
N GLY A 115 -17.36 -6.80 -16.62
CA GLY A 115 -17.96 -5.62 -17.25
C GLY A 115 -18.71 -4.69 -16.29
N GLN A 116 -19.09 -5.15 -15.09
CA GLN A 116 -19.68 -4.28 -14.07
C GLN A 116 -18.60 -3.69 -13.16
N LYS A 117 -18.67 -2.38 -12.96
CA LYS A 117 -17.79 -1.68 -12.00
C LYS A 117 -18.23 -1.91 -10.55
N LYS A 118 -19.47 -2.33 -10.32
CA LYS A 118 -20.08 -2.55 -9.00
C LYS A 118 -20.21 -4.05 -8.74
N CYS A 119 -19.82 -4.48 -7.55
CA CYS A 119 -20.00 -5.83 -7.02
C CYS A 119 -21.15 -5.85 -6.01
N THR A 120 -21.73 -7.03 -5.83
CA THR A 120 -22.81 -7.26 -4.86
C THR A 120 -22.22 -7.91 -3.61
N CYS A 121 -22.02 -7.13 -2.55
CA CYS A 121 -21.44 -7.58 -1.29
C CYS A 121 -22.53 -7.79 -0.24
N LEU A 122 -23.17 -8.96 -0.28
CA LEU A 122 -24.28 -9.27 0.63
C LEU A 122 -23.80 -9.99 1.89
N ARG A 123 -24.57 -9.80 2.95
CA ARG A 123 -24.45 -10.50 4.22
C ARG A 123 -24.80 -11.99 4.06
N PRO A 124 -24.10 -12.92 4.75
CA PRO A 124 -24.46 -14.34 4.71
C PRO A 124 -25.94 -14.55 5.12
N GLY A 125 -26.73 -15.16 4.25
CA GLY A 125 -28.15 -15.45 4.51
C GLY A 125 -29.11 -14.25 4.50
N LYS A 126 -28.63 -13.02 4.19
CA LYS A 126 -29.50 -11.83 4.07
C LYS A 126 -29.25 -11.11 2.74
N ARG A 127 -30.23 -10.36 2.25
CA ARG A 127 -30.12 -9.53 1.03
C ARG A 127 -29.66 -8.09 1.31
N GLU A 128 -28.94 -7.89 2.41
CA GLU A 128 -28.41 -6.60 2.85
C GLU A 128 -26.91 -6.50 2.60
N THR A 129 -26.41 -5.28 2.39
CA THR A 129 -24.98 -5.03 2.16
C THR A 129 -24.27 -4.80 3.49
N TRP A 130 -23.09 -5.39 3.67
CA TRP A 130 -22.21 -5.14 4.83
C TRP A 130 -21.12 -4.10 4.52
N LEU A 131 -21.00 -3.71 3.24
CA LEU A 131 -20.04 -2.73 2.75
C LEU A 131 -20.75 -1.59 2.01
N PHE A 132 -20.42 -0.35 2.36
CA PHE A 132 -20.79 0.85 1.64
C PHE A 132 -19.54 1.47 1.01
N SER A 133 -19.43 1.38 -0.31
CA SER A 133 -18.29 1.86 -1.07
C SER A 133 -18.64 2.04 -2.55
N ARG A 134 -17.78 2.76 -3.27
CA ARG A 134 -17.89 2.89 -4.74
C ARG A 134 -18.08 1.54 -5.46
N PHE A 135 -17.38 0.49 -5.02
CA PHE A 135 -17.41 -0.81 -5.69
C PHE A 135 -18.49 -1.76 -5.15
N SER A 136 -19.27 -1.37 -4.15
CA SER A 136 -20.39 -2.17 -3.60
C SER A 136 -21.74 -1.49 -3.85
N THR A 137 -21.92 -0.27 -3.34
CA THR A 137 -23.16 0.52 -3.43
C THR A 137 -23.11 1.58 -4.52
N GLY A 138 -21.93 1.89 -5.07
CA GLY A 138 -21.74 2.93 -6.07
C GLY A 138 -21.61 4.31 -5.43
N TRP A 139 -22.03 5.34 -6.17
CA TRP A 139 -22.04 6.73 -5.70
C TRP A 139 -23.42 7.13 -5.17
N SER A 140 -23.99 6.32 -4.27
CA SER A 140 -25.37 6.54 -3.78
C SER A 140 -25.54 7.85 -3.00
N CYS A 141 -24.44 8.39 -2.44
CA CYS A 141 -24.44 9.63 -1.65
C CYS A 141 -23.62 10.75 -2.30
N GLY A 142 -23.36 10.67 -3.61
CA GLY A 142 -22.51 11.64 -4.33
C GLY A 142 -21.20 11.05 -4.86
N LEU A 143 -20.64 11.69 -5.88
CA LEU A 143 -19.36 11.31 -6.49
C LEU A 143 -18.21 11.81 -5.61
N HIS A 144 -17.42 10.88 -5.07
CA HIS A 144 -16.35 11.17 -4.09
C HIS A 144 -16.87 11.85 -2.82
N ALA A 145 -18.00 11.36 -2.31
CA ALA A 145 -18.63 11.91 -1.12
C ALA A 145 -17.68 12.02 0.08
N ASP A 146 -17.69 13.19 0.72
CA ASP A 146 -16.85 13.50 1.86
C ASP A 146 -17.46 13.03 3.19
N TRP A 147 -16.82 13.36 4.31
CA TRP A 147 -17.29 12.95 5.63
C TRP A 147 -18.66 13.55 5.97
N THR A 148 -18.91 14.79 5.57
CA THR A 148 -20.17 15.51 5.84
C THR A 148 -21.33 14.90 5.05
N GLU A 149 -21.08 14.58 3.78
CA GLU A 149 -22.08 13.94 2.92
C GLU A 149 -22.37 12.50 3.36
N LEU A 150 -21.34 11.72 3.69
CA LEU A 150 -21.53 10.32 4.06
C LEU A 150 -22.26 10.17 5.40
N THR A 151 -21.91 10.97 6.41
CA THR A 151 -22.54 10.88 7.73
C THR A 151 -24.02 11.27 7.70
N SER A 152 -24.41 12.21 6.83
CA SER A 152 -25.81 12.63 6.67
C SER A 152 -26.64 11.74 5.74
N CYS A 153 -26.02 11.13 4.72
CA CYS A 153 -26.73 10.36 3.69
C CYS A 153 -26.78 8.84 3.93
N VAL A 154 -25.68 8.23 4.41
CA VAL A 154 -25.55 6.76 4.47
C VAL A 154 -26.66 6.09 5.29
N PRO A 155 -27.01 6.56 6.50
CA PRO A 155 -28.08 5.95 7.29
C PRO A 155 -29.40 5.88 6.50
N VAL A 156 -29.79 7.01 5.89
CA VAL A 156 -31.03 7.14 5.11
C VAL A 156 -31.06 6.18 3.91
N VAL A 157 -29.94 6.05 3.19
CA VAL A 157 -29.86 5.18 2.01
C VAL A 157 -29.88 3.70 2.38
N VAL A 158 -29.24 3.32 3.49
CA VAL A 158 -29.17 1.93 3.93
C VAL A 158 -30.53 1.48 4.45
N ASP A 159 -31.17 2.27 5.30
CA ASP A 159 -32.47 1.94 5.88
C ASP A 159 -33.58 2.00 4.83
N GLY A 160 -33.58 2.99 3.94
CA GLY A 160 -34.53 3.05 2.83
C GLY A 160 -34.43 1.84 1.88
N LYS A 161 -33.23 1.27 1.69
CA LYS A 161 -33.03 0.03 0.93
C LYS A 161 -33.45 -1.23 1.68
N ARG A 162 -33.47 -1.23 3.02
CA ARG A 162 -34.03 -2.31 3.83
C ARG A 162 -35.54 -2.29 3.73
N ASP A 163 -36.15 -1.12 3.93
CA ASP A 163 -37.60 -0.94 3.87
C ASP A 163 -38.19 -1.27 2.49
N ALA A 164 -37.55 -0.78 1.42
CA ALA A 164 -37.99 -1.09 0.06
C ALA A 164 -37.96 -2.59 -0.27
N ARG A 165 -37.15 -3.39 0.44
CA ARG A 165 -37.06 -4.85 0.26
C ARG A 165 -38.02 -5.62 1.15
N LEU A 166 -38.45 -5.04 2.27
CA LEU A 166 -39.47 -5.62 3.13
C LEU A 166 -40.88 -5.41 2.59
N ARG A 167 -41.07 -4.46 1.65
CA ARG A 167 -42.35 -4.30 0.94
C ARG A 167 -42.54 -5.44 -0.05
N PRO A 168 -43.63 -6.23 0.06
CA PRO A 168 -43.95 -7.25 -0.95
C PRO A 168 -44.17 -6.58 -2.30
N SER A 169 -43.63 -7.16 -3.37
CA SER A 169 -43.95 -6.78 -4.74
C SER A 169 -45.43 -7.08 -4.97
N SER A 170 -46.24 -6.03 -5.09
CA SER A 170 -47.64 -6.14 -5.53
C SER A 170 -47.73 -6.68 -6.96
#